data_AF-A0A836RMC9-F1
#
_entry.id   AF-A0A836RMC9-F1
#
_cell.length_a   1.000
_cell.length_b   1.000
_cell.length_c   1.000
_cell.angle_alpha   90.00
_cell.angle_beta   90.00
_cell.angle_gamma   90.00
#
_symmetry.space_group_name_H-M   'P 1'
#
loop_
_entity.id
_entity.type
_entity.pdbx_description
1 polymer ?
#
loop_
_entity_poly.entity_id
_entity_poly.type
_entity_poly.pdbx_seq_one_letter_code
_entity_poly.pdbx_strand_id
1 'polypeptide(L)' 'MGRLLAIEGIDGSGKGTQAKRLTERLRRAGGSAALISFPRYEQTLFGRVI' A
#
# COMPACT_ATOMS: atom_id res chain seq x y z
N MET A 1 6.98 -2.65 18.76
CA MET A 1 6.32 -3.74 18.02
C MET A 1 5.63 -3.15 16.79
N GLY A 2 5.85 -3.69 15.60
CA GLY A 2 5.23 -3.21 14.35
C GLY A 2 3.85 -3.83 14.10
N ARG A 3 3.08 -3.26 13.17
CA ARG A 3 1.81 -3.83 12.67
C ARG A 3 1.87 -3.96 11.15
N LEU A 4 1.29 -5.03 10.63
CA LEU A 4 1.04 -5.23 9.20
C LEU A 4 -0.47 -5.14 8.96
N LEU A 5 -0.87 -4.35 7.95
CA LEU A 5 -2.28 -4.14 7.61
C LEU A 5 -2.47 -4.36 6.11
N ALA A 6 -3.39 -5.25 5.72
CA ALA A 6 -3.81 -5.43 4.34
C ALA A 6 -5.13 -4.66 4.12
N ILE A 7 -5.19 -3.85 3.07
CA ILE A 7 -6.39 -3.08 2.69
C ILE A 7 -6.97 -3.72 1.43
N GLU A 8 -8.07 -4.46 1.62
CA GLU A 8 -8.73 -5.24 0.58
C GLU A 8 -10.02 -4.57 0.08
N GLY A 9 -10.41 -4.90 -1.15
CA GLY A 9 -11.66 -4.43 -1.74
C GLY A 9 -11.70 -4.63 -3.25
N ILE A 10 -12.92 -4.68 -3.80
CA ILE A 10 -13.17 -4.80 -5.24
C ILE A 10 -12.57 -3.64 -6.03
N ASP A 11 -12.52 -3.77 -7.36
CA ASP A 11 -12.11 -2.68 -8.23
C ASP A 11 -13.05 -1.48 -8.11
N GLY A 12 -12.48 -0.28 -8.07
CA GLY A 12 -13.24 0.95 -7.79
C GLY A 12 -13.55 1.22 -6.32
N SER A 13 -13.23 0.32 -5.36
CA SER A 13 -13.51 0.53 -3.92
C SER A 13 -12.73 1.66 -3.24
N GLY A 14 -11.72 2.24 -3.91
CA GLY A 14 -10.89 3.30 -3.34
C GLY A 14 -9.79 2.83 -2.38
N LYS A 15 -9.49 1.52 -2.33
CA LYS A 15 -8.43 0.94 -1.48
C LYS A 15 -7.08 1.65 -1.56
N GLY A 16 -6.62 2.01 -2.76
CA GLY A 16 -5.36 2.74 -2.97
C GLY A 16 -5.36 4.14 -2.34
N THR A 17 -6.45 4.89 -2.51
CA THR A 17 -6.62 6.22 -1.92
C THR A 17 -6.58 6.16 -0.39
N GLN A 18 -7.30 5.20 0.19
CA GLN A 18 -7.37 5.04 1.65
C GLN A 18 -6.01 4.58 2.22
N ALA A 19 -5.32 3.67 1.55
CA ALA A 19 -3.99 3.22 1.95
C ALA A 19 -2.96 4.36 1.98
N LYS A 20 -2.97 5.23 0.96
CA LYS A 20 -2.13 6.42 0.90
C LYS A 20 -2.43 7.40 2.04
N ARG A 21 -3.71 7.73 2.26
CA ARG A 21 -4.15 8.65 3.33
C ARG A 21 -3.78 8.15 4.72
N LEU A 22 -3.96 6.84 4.98
CA LEU A 22 -3.59 6.22 6.24
C LEU A 22 -2.08 6.34 6.48
N THR A 23 -1.27 6.01 5.46
CA THR A 23 0.20 6.08 5.54
C THR A 23 0.67 7.51 5.82
N GLU A 24 0.13 8.50 5.10
CA GLU A 24 0.44 9.93 5.31
C GLU A 24 0.01 10.40 6.71
N ARG A 25 -1.14 9.97 7.20
CA ARG A 25 -1.61 10.30 8.55
C ARG A 25 -0.68 9.72 9.63
N LEU A 26 -0.27 8.46 9.50
CA LEU A 26 0.64 7.82 10.45
C LEU A 26 2.00 8.51 10.49
N ARG A 27 2.53 8.89 9.33
CA ARG A 27 3.77 9.68 9.22
C ARG A 27 3.64 11.05 9.87
N ARG A 28 2.54 11.76 9.60
CA ARG A 28 2.26 13.08 10.22
C ARG A 28 2.10 13.01 11.73
N ALA A 29 1.67 11.88 12.28
CA ALA A 29 1.58 11.65 13.72
C ALA A 29 2.93 11.28 14.37
N GLY A 30 4.05 11.33 13.62
CA GLY A 30 5.39 10.97 14.11
C GLY A 30 5.71 9.48 14.03
N GLY A 31 4.83 8.67 13.43
CA GLY A 31 5.03 7.23 13.27
C GLY A 31 5.85 6.85 12.03
N SER A 32 6.56 5.73 12.10
CA SER A 32 7.14 5.09 10.91
C SER A 32 6.08 4.23 10.21
N ALA A 33 5.82 4.51 8.94
CA ALA A 33 4.89 3.76 8.11
C ALA A 33 5.42 3.63 6.67
N ALA A 34 5.23 2.45 6.09
CA ALA A 34 5.54 2.16 4.69
C ALA A 34 4.29 1.61 4.00
N LEU A 35 4.11 1.95 2.73
CA LEU A 35 3.03 1.45 1.88
C LEU A 35 3.64 0.59 0.78
N ILE A 36 3.15 -0.63 0.64
CA ILE A 36 3.43 -1.53 -0.47
C ILE A 36 2.11 -1.84 -1.17
N SER A 37 2.11 -1.79 -2.51
CA SER A 37 0.95 -2.16 -3.33
C SER A 37 1.27 -3.41 -4.13
N PHE A 38 0.25 -4.24 -4.34
CA PHE A 38 0.31 -5.37 -5.24
C PHE A 38 -0.76 -5.23 -6.33
N PRO A 39 -0.52 -5.80 -7.52
CA PRO A 39 0.73 -6.44 -7.97
C PRO A 39 1.87 -5.44 -8.23
N ARG A 40 3.12 -5.93 -8.15
CA ARG A 40 4.36 -5.13 -8.30
C ARG A 40 4.94 -5.28 -9.69
N TYR A 41 4.20 -4.82 -10.70
CA TYR A 41 4.53 -5.03 -12.11
C TYR A 41 5.96 -4.59 -12.46
N GLU A 42 6.35 -3.37 -12.12
CA GLU A 42 7.68 -2.86 -12.48
C GLU A 42 8.81 -3.34 -11.56
N GLN A 43 8.48 -3.97 -10.42
CA GLN A 43 9.48 -4.27 -9.38
C GLN A 43 9.74 -5.77 -9.19
N THR A 44 9.09 -6.63 -9.96
CA THR A 44 9.30 -8.09 -9.91
C THR A 44 9.71 -8.60 -11.28
N LEU A 45 10.48 -9.69 -11.33
CA LEU A 45 10.89 -10.32 -12.59
C LEU A 45 9.65 -10.60 -13.45
N PHE A 46 8.69 -11.35 -12.90
CA PHE A 46 7.45 -11.73 -13.60
C PHE A 46 6.55 -10.55 -13.96
N GLY A 47 6.54 -9.48 -13.16
CA GLY A 47 5.76 -8.29 -13.49
C GLY A 47 6.27 -7.53 -14.72
N ARG A 48 7.55 -7.69 -15.08
CA ARG A 48 8.17 -7.03 -16.26
C ARG A 48 8.11 -7.86 -17.54
N VAL A 49 7.76 -9.14 -17.45
CA VAL A 49 7.72 -10.06 -18.62
C VAL A 49 6.31 -10.17 -19.21
N ILE A 50 5.34 -9.43 -18.65
CA ILE A 50 3.97 -9.30 -19.16
C ILE A 50 3.88 -8.00 -19.97
#